data_AF-A0A958M9T5-F1
#
_entry.id   AF-A0A958M9T5-F1
#
_cell.length_a   1.000
_cell.length_b   1.000
_cell.length_c   1.000
_cell.angle_alpha   90.00
_cell.angle_beta   90.00
_cell.angle_gamma   90.00
#
_symmetry.space_group_name_H-M   'P 1'
#
loop_
_entity.id
_entity.type
_entity.pdbx_description
1 polymer ?
#
loop_
_entity_poly.entity_id
_entity_poly.type
_entity_poly.pdbx_seq_one_letter_code
_entity_poly.pdbx_strand_id
1 'polypeptide(L)'
;MTKTTHYIIRKQVLDIRDGKQGNPYMRQAEISERYTKEVLPQLEKICHELCSGDQVIKIDTLIIDLPPMGRKSYHTAWVEEITKMFRKELSQAIAQAGESREQNVIAISPVESDLQLLRTFLYTGNLPWSYTEKQGRPPEVILRELIANEPAAVRQLIIAGLKQDTFARRLCYQFPGPILMEMFPLLQPNNAENIKKAYNALYHGLKGAGYFSDHNDAGFLIHYHSLQALAERSRWSQKQFTGRVLRRMAQAWQIGYSELLYKIFQTVKQTMVQGEMISFLSSLEALQKEAETASKAREVKTTTQEEVPDSASSLGLAVEEYREKKTASLLFYKELEALLEEAKRIARATGKEKT
;
A
#
# COMPACT_ATOMS: atom_id res chain seq x y z
N MET A 1 34.14 5.29 2.12
CA MET A 1 33.78 3.90 2.50
C MET A 1 32.48 3.95 3.28
N THR A 2 31.35 3.79 2.60
CA THR A 2 30.03 3.71 3.23
C THR A 2 29.91 2.33 3.89
N LYS A 3 29.87 2.30 5.23
CA LYS A 3 29.57 1.09 6.00
C LYS A 3 28.16 0.65 5.61
N THR A 4 28.07 -0.42 4.84
CA THR A 4 26.80 -1.10 4.58
C THR A 4 26.35 -1.73 5.90
N THR A 5 25.46 -1.07 6.61
CA THR A 5 24.81 -1.65 7.79
C THR A 5 23.95 -2.81 7.30
N HIS A 6 24.44 -4.03 7.46
CA HIS A 6 23.63 -5.22 7.26
C HIS A 6 22.56 -5.25 8.35
N TYR A 7 21.33 -4.90 7.98
CA TYR A 7 20.17 -5.10 8.83
C TYR A 7 19.91 -6.61 8.90
N ILE A 8 20.33 -7.23 10.00
CA ILE A 8 20.03 -8.64 10.29
C ILE A 8 18.63 -8.67 10.89
N ILE A 9 17.68 -9.22 10.13
CA ILE A 9 16.27 -9.35 10.50
C ILE A 9 16.06 -10.74 11.14
N ARG A 10 15.27 -10.83 12.23
CA ARG A 10 15.14 -12.02 13.11
C ARG A 10 16.47 -12.45 13.75
N LYS A 11 17.26 -11.48 14.23
CA LYS A 11 18.52 -11.79 14.91
C LYS A 11 18.25 -12.41 16.28
N GLN A 12 18.32 -13.72 16.36
CA GLN A 12 18.47 -14.44 17.62
C GLN A 12 19.95 -14.50 17.94
N VAL A 13 20.35 -13.90 19.07
CA VAL A 13 21.75 -13.89 19.52
C VAL A 13 21.87 -14.82 20.71
N LEU A 14 22.63 -15.89 20.55
CA LEU A 14 23.05 -16.74 21.65
C LEU A 14 24.45 -16.30 22.10
N ASP A 15 24.55 -15.67 23.27
CA ASP A 15 25.83 -15.41 23.92
C ASP A 15 26.14 -16.57 24.88
N ILE A 16 27.19 -17.35 24.57
CA ILE A 16 27.55 -18.55 25.31
C ILE A 16 28.97 -18.40 25.83
N ARG A 17 29.09 -18.45 27.16
CA ARG A 17 30.38 -18.44 27.85
C ARG A 17 30.76 -19.86 28.22
N ASP A 18 31.68 -20.45 27.47
CA ASP A 18 32.23 -21.78 27.75
C ASP A 18 33.67 -21.69 28.25
N GLY A 19 34.06 -22.59 29.14
CA GLY A 19 35.44 -22.72 29.61
C GLY A 19 36.39 -23.12 28.47
N LYS A 20 37.67 -22.69 28.58
CA LYS A 20 38.78 -22.68 27.58
C LYS A 20 39.12 -23.98 26.78
N GLN A 21 38.29 -25.00 26.71
CA GLN A 21 38.65 -26.27 26.05
C GLN A 21 37.76 -26.57 24.84
N GLY A 22 38.34 -26.55 23.63
CA GLY A 22 37.70 -26.99 22.38
C GLY A 22 37.85 -25.99 21.24
N ASN A 23 37.50 -26.40 20.01
CA ASN A 23 37.41 -25.49 18.87
C ASN A 23 36.09 -24.68 18.96
N PRO A 24 36.15 -23.36 19.17
CA PRO A 24 34.96 -22.53 19.36
C PRO A 24 34.02 -22.51 18.15
N TYR A 25 34.55 -22.62 16.93
CA TYR A 25 33.74 -22.64 15.70
C TYR A 25 32.90 -23.91 15.58
N MET A 26 33.48 -25.07 15.91
CA MET A 26 32.77 -26.34 15.88
C MET A 26 31.63 -26.37 16.91
N ARG A 27 31.88 -25.85 18.12
CA ARG A 27 30.82 -25.71 19.13
C ARG A 27 29.73 -24.76 18.70
N GLN A 28 30.08 -23.61 18.13
CA GLN A 28 29.09 -22.67 17.62
C GLN A 28 28.17 -23.33 16.58
N ALA A 29 28.73 -24.09 15.65
CA ALA A 29 27.96 -24.80 14.62
C ALA A 29 27.02 -25.85 15.24
N GLU A 30 27.52 -26.67 16.16
CA GLU A 30 26.73 -27.69 16.88
C GLU A 30 25.55 -27.06 17.62
N ILE A 31 25.80 -26.00 18.40
CA ILE A 31 24.77 -25.30 19.19
C ILE A 31 23.74 -24.67 18.26
N SER A 32 24.19 -24.04 17.16
CA SER A 32 23.29 -23.40 16.20
C SER A 32 22.37 -24.41 15.50
N GLU A 33 22.90 -25.57 15.13
CA GLU A 33 22.11 -26.66 14.54
C GLU A 33 21.09 -27.20 15.53
N ARG A 34 21.50 -27.49 16.77
CA ARG A 34 20.60 -27.97 17.82
C ARG A 34 19.53 -26.94 18.17
N TYR A 35 19.87 -25.65 18.19
CA TYR A 35 18.90 -24.59 18.47
C TYR A 35 17.81 -24.53 17.42
N THR A 36 18.20 -24.62 16.16
CA THR A 36 17.26 -24.62 15.03
C THR A 36 16.35 -25.85 15.06
N LYS A 37 16.88 -27.03 15.44
CA LYS A 37 16.14 -28.30 15.41
C LYS A 37 15.29 -28.56 16.67
N GLU A 38 15.81 -28.22 17.85
CA GLU A 38 15.22 -28.62 19.13
C GLU A 38 14.50 -27.47 19.84
N VAL A 39 15.07 -26.26 19.81
CA VAL A 39 14.56 -25.12 20.59
C VAL A 39 13.55 -24.29 19.80
N LEU A 40 13.89 -23.90 18.57
CA LEU A 40 13.06 -23.02 17.75
C LEU A 40 11.60 -23.52 17.61
N PRO A 41 11.32 -24.82 17.36
CA PRO A 41 9.94 -25.32 17.30
C PRO A 41 9.17 -25.17 18.62
N GLN A 42 9.85 -25.27 19.78
CA GLN A 42 9.22 -25.09 21.09
C GLN A 42 8.91 -23.62 21.36
N LEU A 43 9.79 -22.70 20.93
CA LEU A 43 9.53 -21.26 21.04
C LEU A 43 8.31 -20.86 20.19
N GLU A 44 8.22 -21.36 18.95
CA GLU A 44 7.06 -21.15 18.08
C GLU A 44 5.77 -21.63 18.75
N LYS A 45 5.80 -22.83 19.35
CA LYS A 45 4.65 -23.38 20.08
C LYS A 45 4.24 -22.47 21.25
N ILE A 46 5.19 -21.99 22.05
CA ILE A 46 4.90 -21.06 23.15
C ILE A 46 4.27 -19.76 22.65
N CYS A 47 4.78 -19.19 21.56
CA CYS A 47 4.20 -17.97 20.98
C CYS A 47 2.73 -18.18 20.57
N HIS A 48 2.40 -19.32 19.95
CA HIS A 48 1.02 -19.66 19.59
C HIS A 48 0.12 -19.89 20.81
N GLU A 49 0.66 -20.44 21.90
CA GLU A 49 -0.11 -20.69 23.13
C GLU A 49 -0.36 -19.42 23.94
N LEU A 50 0.60 -18.49 23.98
CA LEU A 50 0.52 -17.27 24.80
C LEU A 50 -0.13 -16.09 24.08
N CYS A 51 -0.12 -16.05 22.76
CA CYS A 51 -0.77 -14.99 21.99
C CYS A 51 -2.16 -15.46 21.55
N SER A 52 -3.20 -14.84 22.09
CA SER A 52 -4.56 -15.00 21.59
C SER A 52 -4.69 -14.33 20.21
N GLY A 53 -5.43 -14.95 19.29
CA GLY A 53 -5.54 -14.49 17.89
C GLY A 53 -6.23 -13.13 17.69
N ASP A 54 -6.68 -12.49 18.76
CA ASP A 54 -7.35 -11.20 18.79
C ASP A 54 -6.40 -10.01 19.04
N GLN A 55 -5.11 -10.26 19.33
CA GLN A 55 -4.12 -9.22 19.62
C GLN A 55 -2.80 -9.48 18.91
N VAL A 56 -2.12 -8.40 18.53
CA VAL A 56 -0.75 -8.43 18.00
C VAL A 56 0.15 -7.81 19.05
N ILE A 57 1.09 -8.59 19.57
CA ILE A 57 2.02 -8.13 20.61
C ILE A 57 3.35 -7.80 19.94
N LYS A 58 3.72 -6.52 19.98
CA LYS A 58 4.99 -6.03 19.47
C LYS A 58 5.98 -5.89 20.61
N ILE A 59 7.08 -6.65 20.55
CA ILE A 59 8.20 -6.58 21.50
C ILE A 59 9.44 -6.13 20.73
N ASP A 60 10.01 -4.98 21.08
CA ASP A 60 11.20 -4.45 20.40
C ASP A 60 12.47 -5.25 20.74
N THR A 61 12.60 -5.73 21.98
CA THR A 61 13.68 -6.64 22.41
C THR A 61 13.23 -7.50 23.59
N LEU A 62 13.46 -8.81 23.50
CA LEU A 62 13.27 -9.75 24.60
C LEU A 62 14.60 -10.38 24.97
N ILE A 63 15.07 -10.14 26.20
CA ILE A 63 16.30 -10.73 26.74
C ILE A 63 15.91 -11.91 27.62
N ILE A 64 16.58 -13.04 27.44
CA ILE A 64 16.32 -14.27 28.20
C ILE A 64 17.62 -14.65 28.90
N ASP A 65 17.67 -14.43 30.21
CA ASP A 65 18.80 -14.85 31.00
C ASP A 65 18.66 -16.33 31.38
N LEU A 66 19.61 -17.15 30.93
CA LEU A 66 19.64 -18.58 31.24
C LEU A 66 20.47 -18.84 32.50
N PRO A 67 20.01 -19.74 33.39
CA PRO A 67 20.82 -20.14 34.54
C PRO A 67 22.09 -20.89 34.08
N PRO A 68 23.15 -20.92 34.91
CA PRO A 68 24.36 -21.69 34.61
C PRO A 68 24.03 -23.17 34.38
N MET A 69 24.34 -23.69 33.20
CA MET A 69 24.14 -25.11 32.86
C MET A 69 25.45 -25.88 32.99
N GLY A 70 25.44 -26.98 33.74
CA GLY A 70 26.58 -27.89 33.83
C GLY A 70 26.81 -28.64 32.51
N ARG A 71 28.07 -28.95 32.17
CA ARG A 71 28.43 -29.66 30.91
C ARG A 71 27.67 -30.97 30.69
N LYS A 72 27.38 -31.72 31.75
CA LYS A 72 26.66 -33.00 31.66
C LYS A 72 25.15 -32.84 31.47
N SER A 73 24.58 -31.75 31.97
CA SER A 73 23.14 -31.46 31.86
C SER A 73 22.80 -30.65 30.61
N TYR A 74 23.78 -30.04 29.94
CA TYR A 74 23.58 -29.28 28.71
C TYR A 74 22.93 -30.11 27.59
N HIS A 75 23.28 -31.40 27.46
CA HIS A 75 22.71 -32.21 26.39
C HIS A 75 21.22 -32.51 26.57
N THR A 76 20.73 -32.56 27.81
CA THR A 76 19.36 -33.02 28.13
C THR A 76 18.44 -31.90 28.64
N ALA A 77 18.94 -30.98 29.47
CA ALA A 77 18.11 -29.99 30.16
C ALA A 77 17.97 -28.65 29.42
N TRP A 78 18.75 -28.42 28.36
CA TRP A 78 18.85 -27.10 27.75
C TRP A 78 17.55 -26.64 27.05
N VAL A 79 16.86 -27.56 26.35
CA VAL A 79 15.56 -27.25 25.72
C VAL A 79 14.56 -26.85 26.78
N GLU A 80 14.46 -27.64 27.86
CA GLU A 80 13.52 -27.40 28.95
C GLU A 80 13.77 -26.05 29.63
N GLU A 81 15.02 -25.74 30.00
CA GLU A 81 15.34 -24.48 30.68
C GLU A 81 15.15 -23.26 29.76
N ILE A 82 15.54 -23.33 28.48
CA ILE A 82 15.27 -22.23 27.53
C ILE A 82 13.77 -22.03 27.36
N THR A 83 13.01 -23.11 27.17
CA THR A 83 11.55 -23.08 26.96
C THR A 83 10.83 -22.50 28.18
N LYS A 84 11.27 -22.89 29.38
CA LYS A 84 10.76 -22.39 30.67
C LYS A 84 11.06 -20.91 30.87
N MET A 85 12.31 -20.50 30.66
CA MET A 85 12.71 -19.09 30.82
C MET A 85 12.06 -18.21 29.76
N PHE A 86 12.00 -18.67 28.50
CA PHE A 86 11.29 -17.95 27.44
C PHE A 86 9.82 -17.77 27.76
N ARG A 87 9.11 -18.83 28.19
CA ARG A 87 7.70 -18.73 28.59
C ARG A 87 7.52 -17.70 29.70
N LYS A 88 8.38 -17.74 30.72
CA LYS A 88 8.33 -16.80 31.85
C LYS A 88 8.51 -15.37 31.38
N GLU A 89 9.61 -15.05 30.70
CA GLU A 89 9.92 -13.68 30.27
C GLU A 89 8.90 -13.17 29.24
N LEU A 90 8.47 -14.01 28.30
CA LEU A 90 7.43 -13.65 27.34
C LEU A 90 6.09 -13.39 28.04
N SER A 91 5.66 -14.23 28.99
CA SER A 91 4.42 -14.01 29.73
C SER A 91 4.45 -12.72 30.55
N GLN A 92 5.61 -12.37 31.12
CA GLN A 92 5.80 -11.11 31.85
C GLN A 92 5.75 -9.90 30.90
N ALA A 93 6.42 -9.99 29.76
CA ALA A 93 6.37 -8.95 28.73
C ALA A 93 4.94 -8.73 28.22
N ILE A 94 4.19 -9.82 27.98
CA ILE A 94 2.78 -9.75 27.56
C ILE A 94 1.91 -9.10 28.64
N ALA A 95 2.07 -9.47 29.91
CA ALA A 95 1.33 -8.87 31.01
C ALA A 95 1.60 -7.35 31.13
N GLN A 96 2.86 -6.94 30.96
CA GLN A 96 3.25 -5.53 30.99
C GLN A 96 2.68 -4.72 29.82
N ALA A 97 2.44 -5.33 28.67
CA ALA A 97 1.83 -4.70 27.50
C ALA A 97 0.44 -4.12 27.79
N GLY A 98 -0.28 -4.68 28.77
CA GLY A 98 -1.60 -4.22 29.21
C GLY A 98 -1.57 -3.11 30.26
N GLU A 99 -0.46 -2.96 31.00
CA GLU A 99 -0.40 -2.12 32.20
C GLU A 99 0.54 -0.92 32.08
N SER A 100 1.57 -0.97 31.21
CA SER A 100 2.63 0.04 31.19
C SER A 100 2.81 0.69 29.81
N ARG A 101 3.01 2.02 29.79
CA ARG A 101 3.40 2.81 28.61
C ARG A 101 4.90 2.76 28.31
N GLU A 102 5.61 1.77 28.86
CA GLU A 102 7.03 1.59 28.54
C GLU A 102 7.19 1.09 27.10
N GLN A 103 8.05 1.78 26.35
CA GLN A 103 8.11 1.73 24.87
C GLN A 103 8.52 0.37 24.27
N ASN A 104 8.89 -0.61 25.09
CA ASN A 104 9.48 -1.87 24.63
C ASN A 104 8.46 -2.96 24.29
N VAL A 105 7.24 -2.91 24.85
CA VAL A 105 6.17 -3.88 24.56
C VAL A 105 4.84 -3.16 24.38
N ILE A 106 4.19 -3.39 23.24
CA ILE A 106 2.91 -2.75 22.91
C ILE A 106 1.96 -3.82 22.36
N ALA A 107 0.80 -3.96 22.99
CA ALA A 107 -0.31 -4.71 22.43
C ALA A 107 -1.09 -3.79 21.47
N ILE A 108 -1.18 -4.19 20.21
CA ILE A 108 -1.98 -3.50 19.19
C ILE A 108 -3.06 -4.45 18.66
N SER A 109 -4.18 -3.89 18.23
CA SER A 109 -5.22 -4.69 17.58
C SER A 109 -4.74 -5.17 16.19
N PRO A 110 -5.30 -6.27 15.65
CA PRO A 110 -5.03 -6.69 14.28
C PRO A 110 -5.28 -5.58 13.26
N VAL A 111 -6.34 -4.78 13.47
CA VAL A 111 -6.67 -3.60 12.66
C VAL A 111 -5.55 -2.56 12.67
N GLU A 112 -5.04 -2.21 13.85
CA GLU A 112 -3.96 -1.21 13.95
C GLU A 112 -2.66 -1.73 13.33
N SER A 113 -2.39 -3.03 13.48
CA SER A 113 -1.28 -3.70 12.80
C SER A 113 -1.40 -3.61 11.27
N ASP A 114 -2.58 -3.89 10.73
CA ASP A 114 -2.86 -3.78 9.29
C ASP A 114 -2.73 -2.33 8.79
N LEU A 115 -3.24 -1.35 9.54
CA LEU A 115 -3.09 0.07 9.23
C LEU A 115 -1.62 0.50 9.25
N GLN A 116 -0.83 0.03 10.21
CA GLN A 116 0.59 0.33 10.31
C GLN A 116 1.38 -0.31 9.15
N LEU A 117 1.00 -1.52 8.74
CA LEU A 117 1.57 -2.18 7.57
C LEU A 117 1.31 -1.37 6.31
N LEU A 118 0.05 -1.02 6.02
CA LEU A 118 -0.30 -0.23 4.84
C LEU A 118 0.36 1.14 4.87
N ARG A 119 0.39 1.79 6.04
CA ARG A 119 1.10 3.07 6.21
C ARG A 119 2.56 2.92 5.83
N THR A 120 3.26 1.95 6.43
CA THR A 120 4.69 1.72 6.16
C THR A 120 4.93 1.42 4.69
N PHE A 121 4.13 0.55 4.09
CA PHE A 121 4.21 0.19 2.69
C PHE A 121 3.98 1.38 1.76
N LEU A 122 2.94 2.18 1.98
CA LEU A 122 2.61 3.32 1.14
C LEU A 122 3.62 4.46 1.26
N TYR A 123 4.19 4.70 2.44
CA TYR A 123 5.22 5.73 2.63
C TYR A 123 6.61 5.30 2.15
N THR A 124 7.03 4.06 2.43
CA THR A 124 8.41 3.61 2.18
C THR A 124 8.56 2.78 0.91
N GLY A 125 7.52 2.08 0.47
CA GLY A 125 7.57 1.13 -0.63
C GLY A 125 8.03 -0.26 -0.23
N ASN A 126 8.39 -0.43 1.03
CA ASN A 126 8.86 -1.69 1.56
C ASN A 126 7.78 -2.26 2.48
N LEU A 127 7.51 -3.55 2.33
CA LEU A 127 6.74 -4.28 3.33
C LEU A 127 7.62 -4.47 4.57
N PRO A 128 7.06 -4.32 5.78
CA PRO A 128 7.80 -4.59 6.99
C PRO A 128 8.26 -6.04 7.00
N TRP A 129 9.41 -6.30 7.61
CA TRP A 129 9.99 -7.65 7.66
C TRP A 129 9.12 -8.69 8.38
N SER A 130 8.19 -8.23 9.23
CA SER A 130 7.20 -9.06 9.90
C SER A 130 6.14 -9.60 8.93
N TYR A 131 6.04 -9.03 7.73
CA TYR A 131 5.21 -9.55 6.66
C TYR A 131 5.91 -10.71 5.96
N THR A 132 5.30 -11.89 6.00
CA THR A 132 5.74 -13.06 5.23
C THR A 132 4.66 -13.45 4.23
N GLU A 133 4.94 -13.39 2.93
CA GLU A 133 3.98 -13.71 1.85
C GLU A 133 3.33 -15.11 1.97
N LYS A 134 4.03 -16.08 2.58
CA LYS A 134 3.49 -17.43 2.80
C LYS A 134 2.37 -17.50 3.86
N GLN A 135 2.21 -16.47 4.68
CA GLN A 135 1.22 -16.39 5.77
C GLN A 135 0.48 -15.04 5.81
N GLY A 136 0.93 -14.05 5.04
CA GLY A 136 0.42 -12.68 5.01
C GLY A 136 -0.64 -12.51 3.94
N ARG A 137 -1.69 -11.76 4.27
CA ARG A 137 -2.70 -11.31 3.31
C ARG A 137 -2.08 -10.27 2.37
N PRO A 138 -2.29 -10.34 1.04
CA PRO A 138 -1.82 -9.31 0.11
C PRO A 138 -2.27 -7.91 0.53
N PRO A 139 -1.46 -6.84 0.31
CA PRO A 139 -1.84 -5.48 0.68
C PRO A 139 -3.21 -5.04 0.13
N GLU A 140 -3.60 -5.53 -1.05
CA GLU A 140 -4.90 -5.30 -1.68
C GLU A 140 -6.05 -5.88 -0.87
N VAL A 141 -5.85 -7.08 -0.31
CA VAL A 141 -6.83 -7.75 0.55
C VAL A 141 -6.95 -7.00 1.87
N ILE A 142 -5.81 -6.67 2.50
CA ILE A 142 -5.77 -5.90 3.74
C ILE A 142 -6.48 -4.54 3.57
N LEU A 143 -6.20 -3.84 2.47
CA LEU A 143 -6.83 -2.55 2.20
C LEU A 143 -8.34 -2.68 2.05
N ARG A 144 -8.85 -3.66 1.29
CA ARG A 144 -10.30 -3.87 1.14
C ARG A 144 -10.99 -4.21 2.45
N GLU A 145 -10.38 -5.10 3.25
CA GLU A 145 -10.92 -5.46 4.56
C GLU A 145 -10.96 -4.24 5.49
N LEU A 146 -9.93 -3.40 5.48
CA LEU A 146 -9.94 -2.16 6.25
C LEU A 146 -10.94 -1.12 5.72
N ILE A 147 -11.17 -1.03 4.41
CA ILE A 147 -12.24 -0.17 3.85
C ILE A 147 -13.60 -0.63 4.36
N ALA A 148 -13.84 -1.94 4.38
CA ALA A 148 -15.13 -2.52 4.78
C ALA A 148 -15.38 -2.38 6.29
N ASN A 149 -14.37 -2.65 7.11
CA ASN A 149 -14.52 -2.75 8.56
C ASN A 149 -14.18 -1.43 9.28
N GLU A 150 -13.23 -0.66 8.76
CA GLU A 150 -12.64 0.52 9.43
C GLU A 150 -12.48 1.73 8.48
N PRO A 151 -13.56 2.13 7.75
CA PRO A 151 -13.49 3.14 6.69
C PRO A 151 -12.99 4.50 7.17
N ALA A 152 -13.28 4.87 8.43
CA ALA A 152 -12.83 6.13 9.01
C ALA A 152 -11.31 6.18 9.19
N ALA A 153 -10.70 5.07 9.64
CA ALA A 153 -9.26 4.97 9.82
C ALA A 153 -8.52 4.98 8.47
N VAL A 154 -9.04 4.24 7.48
CA VAL A 154 -8.52 4.29 6.10
C VAL A 154 -8.61 5.70 5.54
N ARG A 155 -9.76 6.37 5.69
CA ARG A 155 -9.94 7.75 5.24
C ARG A 155 -8.88 8.69 5.82
N GLN A 156 -8.58 8.58 7.11
CA GLN A 156 -7.55 9.40 7.75
C GLN A 156 -6.16 9.13 7.16
N LEU A 157 -5.79 7.85 6.99
CA LEU A 157 -4.53 7.45 6.37
C LEU A 157 -4.40 8.03 4.95
N ILE A 158 -5.43 7.88 4.12
CA ILE A 158 -5.42 8.32 2.72
C ILE A 158 -5.38 9.84 2.62
N ILE A 159 -6.17 10.60 3.41
CA ILE A 159 -6.13 12.08 3.37
C ILE A 159 -4.77 12.62 3.81
N ALA A 160 -4.16 12.02 4.84
CA ALA A 160 -2.82 12.41 5.29
C ALA A 160 -1.77 12.08 4.21
N GLY A 161 -1.84 10.88 3.63
CA GLY A 161 -0.88 10.39 2.67
C GLY A 161 -0.96 11.06 1.29
N LEU A 162 -2.16 11.38 0.80
CA LEU A 162 -2.33 11.99 -0.54
C LEU A 162 -1.70 13.38 -0.68
N LYS A 163 -1.30 14.01 0.43
CA LYS A 163 -0.50 15.25 0.44
C LYS A 163 0.96 15.01 0.04
N GLN A 164 1.44 13.78 0.11
CA GLN A 164 2.80 13.39 -0.27
C GLN A 164 2.78 12.69 -1.63
N ASP A 165 3.55 13.22 -2.58
CA ASP A 165 3.61 12.71 -3.95
C ASP A 165 3.99 11.22 -4.01
N THR A 166 4.99 10.81 -3.25
CA THR A 166 5.48 9.43 -3.19
C THR A 166 4.41 8.46 -2.72
N PHE A 167 3.67 8.82 -1.68
CA PHE A 167 2.54 8.03 -1.18
C PHE A 167 1.44 7.91 -2.24
N ALA A 168 1.02 9.04 -2.81
CA ALA A 168 -0.07 9.08 -3.79
C ALA A 168 0.26 8.27 -5.05
N ARG A 169 1.50 8.38 -5.54
CA ARG A 169 2.00 7.57 -6.66
C ARG A 169 1.98 6.09 -6.31
N ARG A 170 2.52 5.73 -5.14
CA ARG A 170 2.59 4.32 -4.74
C ARG A 170 1.20 3.70 -4.58
N LEU A 171 0.26 4.44 -3.98
CA LEU A 171 -1.13 4.02 -3.91
C LEU A 171 -1.70 3.70 -5.30
N CYS A 172 -1.48 4.58 -6.27
CA CYS A 172 -2.03 4.39 -7.62
C CYS A 172 -1.27 3.33 -8.44
N TYR A 173 0.00 3.06 -8.14
CA TYR A 173 0.80 2.06 -8.83
C TYR A 173 0.57 0.65 -8.31
N GLN A 174 0.42 0.50 -6.99
CA GLN A 174 0.34 -0.80 -6.35
C GLN A 174 -1.08 -1.36 -6.29
N PHE A 175 -2.10 -0.51 -6.40
CA PHE A 175 -3.49 -0.96 -6.29
C PHE A 175 -4.23 -0.80 -7.63
N PRO A 176 -5.02 -1.80 -8.04
CA PRO A 176 -5.76 -1.76 -9.29
C PRO A 176 -6.88 -0.71 -9.25
N GLY A 177 -7.25 -0.19 -10.43
CA GLY A 177 -8.27 0.86 -10.60
C GLY A 177 -9.57 0.63 -9.83
N PRO A 178 -10.17 -0.59 -9.80
CA PRO A 178 -11.34 -0.88 -8.99
C PRO A 178 -11.17 -0.57 -7.50
N ILE A 179 -10.04 -0.92 -6.88
CA ILE A 179 -9.76 -0.63 -5.48
C ILE A 179 -9.56 0.88 -5.26
N LEU A 180 -8.91 1.56 -6.21
CA LEU A 180 -8.75 3.02 -6.14
C LEU A 180 -10.10 3.75 -6.18
N MET A 181 -11.08 3.22 -6.92
CA MET A 181 -12.44 3.78 -6.96
C MET A 181 -13.21 3.58 -5.65
N GLU A 182 -12.88 2.57 -4.84
CA GLU A 182 -13.43 2.38 -3.49
C GLU A 182 -13.02 3.53 -2.55
N MET A 183 -11.96 4.29 -2.86
CA MET A 183 -11.55 5.46 -2.07
C MET A 183 -12.47 6.68 -2.26
N PHE A 184 -13.21 6.75 -3.37
CA PHE A 184 -14.04 7.92 -3.68
C PHE A 184 -15.13 8.17 -2.61
N PRO A 185 -15.92 7.16 -2.19
CA PRO A 185 -16.87 7.34 -1.09
C PRO A 185 -16.20 7.65 0.25
N LEU A 186 -14.96 7.20 0.49
CA LEU A 186 -14.23 7.55 1.71
C LEU A 186 -13.86 9.04 1.73
N LEU A 187 -13.39 9.57 0.60
CA LEU A 187 -12.97 10.97 0.49
C LEU A 187 -14.18 11.93 0.49
N GLN A 188 -15.27 11.53 -0.16
CA GLN A 188 -16.45 12.37 -0.40
C GLN A 188 -17.76 11.57 -0.28
N PRO A 189 -18.17 11.16 0.93
CA PRO A 189 -19.29 10.24 1.14
C PRO A 189 -20.61 10.75 0.54
N ASN A 190 -20.88 12.06 0.69
CA ASN A 190 -22.14 12.67 0.24
C ASN A 190 -22.24 12.84 -1.28
N ASN A 191 -21.18 12.58 -2.04
CA ASN A 191 -21.12 12.82 -3.48
C ASN A 191 -20.59 11.63 -4.28
N ALA A 192 -20.47 10.45 -3.66
CA ALA A 192 -19.80 9.29 -4.24
C ALA A 192 -20.32 8.94 -5.65
N GLU A 193 -21.63 8.89 -5.84
CA GLU A 193 -22.23 8.57 -7.15
C GLU A 193 -21.98 9.66 -8.20
N ASN A 194 -22.07 10.93 -7.82
CA ASN A 194 -21.77 12.05 -8.72
C ASN A 194 -20.29 12.06 -9.12
N ILE A 195 -19.40 11.69 -8.20
CA ILE A 195 -17.96 11.58 -8.44
C ILE A 195 -17.67 10.42 -9.39
N LYS A 196 -18.26 9.23 -9.16
CA LYS A 196 -18.10 8.08 -10.06
C LYS A 196 -18.53 8.44 -11.48
N LYS A 197 -19.70 9.08 -11.65
CA LYS A 197 -20.18 9.55 -12.96
C LYS A 197 -19.22 10.54 -13.61
N ALA A 198 -18.77 11.55 -12.87
CA ALA A 198 -17.81 12.53 -13.38
C ALA A 198 -16.47 11.90 -13.76
N TYR A 199 -15.98 10.97 -12.94
CA TYR A 199 -14.75 10.20 -13.18
C TYR A 199 -14.88 9.33 -14.44
N ASN A 200 -15.97 8.59 -14.60
CA ASN A 200 -16.21 7.74 -15.77
C ASN A 200 -16.30 8.59 -17.05
N ALA A 201 -17.05 9.68 -17.02
CA ALA A 201 -17.15 10.59 -18.16
C ALA A 201 -15.79 11.19 -18.54
N LEU A 202 -14.98 11.56 -17.53
CA LEU A 202 -13.61 12.02 -17.72
C LEU A 202 -12.72 10.93 -18.34
N TYR A 203 -12.73 9.73 -17.77
CA TYR A 203 -11.94 8.59 -18.23
C TYR A 203 -12.27 8.22 -19.67
N HIS A 204 -13.56 8.07 -20.00
CA HIS A 204 -14.02 7.77 -21.36
C HIS A 204 -13.76 8.91 -22.33
N GLY A 205 -13.96 10.17 -21.92
CA GLY A 205 -13.67 11.33 -22.77
C GLY A 205 -12.20 11.44 -23.15
N LEU A 206 -11.29 11.21 -22.18
CA LEU A 206 -9.85 11.19 -22.41
C LEU A 206 -9.41 10.00 -23.27
N LYS A 207 -9.99 8.81 -23.02
CA LYS A 207 -9.72 7.60 -23.81
C LYS A 207 -10.18 7.77 -25.26
N GLY A 208 -11.41 8.23 -25.46
CA GLY A 208 -11.97 8.48 -26.80
C GLY A 208 -11.20 9.56 -27.56
N ALA A 209 -10.66 10.55 -26.87
CA ALA A 209 -9.81 11.58 -27.46
C ALA A 209 -8.38 11.07 -27.78
N GLY A 210 -8.09 9.79 -27.53
CA GLY A 210 -6.84 9.14 -27.88
C GLY A 210 -5.66 9.52 -26.98
N TYR A 211 -5.90 10.09 -25.79
CA TYR A 211 -4.81 10.43 -24.87
C TYR A 211 -4.23 9.21 -24.17
N PHE A 212 -5.01 8.13 -24.07
CA PHE A 212 -4.55 6.89 -23.50
C PHE A 212 -5.32 5.70 -24.03
N SER A 213 -4.78 4.50 -23.83
CA SER A 213 -5.39 3.23 -24.21
C SER A 213 -5.36 2.26 -23.04
N ASP A 214 -6.11 1.16 -23.10
CA ASP A 214 -6.09 0.14 -22.04
C ASP A 214 -4.72 -0.52 -21.86
N HIS A 215 -3.81 -0.31 -22.83
CA HIS A 215 -2.49 -0.92 -22.90
C HIS A 215 -1.37 0.04 -22.49
N ASN A 216 -1.69 1.29 -22.12
CA ASN A 216 -0.70 2.27 -21.68
C ASN A 216 -0.94 2.76 -20.25
N ASP A 217 0.11 3.34 -19.66
CA ASP A 217 0.13 3.70 -18.24
C ASP A 217 -0.52 5.05 -17.96
N ALA A 218 -1.14 5.70 -18.95
CA ALA A 218 -1.75 7.02 -18.75
C ALA A 218 -3.06 6.97 -17.94
N GLY A 219 -3.70 5.80 -17.81
CA GLY A 219 -4.81 5.58 -16.87
C GLY A 219 -4.42 5.85 -15.42
N PHE A 220 -3.15 5.61 -15.05
CA PHE A 220 -2.61 5.93 -13.73
C PHE A 220 -2.76 7.42 -13.39
N LEU A 221 -2.44 8.31 -14.32
CA LEU A 221 -2.48 9.77 -14.08
C LEU A 221 -3.90 10.24 -13.77
N ILE A 222 -4.91 9.59 -14.37
CA ILE A 222 -6.31 9.89 -14.10
C ILE A 222 -6.66 9.51 -12.66
N HIS A 223 -6.30 8.30 -12.22
CA HIS A 223 -6.49 7.87 -10.83
C HIS A 223 -5.78 8.80 -9.84
N TYR A 224 -4.49 9.04 -10.08
CA TYR A 224 -3.62 9.86 -9.23
C TYR A 224 -4.17 11.28 -9.07
N HIS A 225 -4.46 11.99 -10.16
CA HIS A 225 -4.97 13.35 -10.08
C HIS A 225 -6.41 13.42 -9.57
N SER A 226 -7.24 12.39 -9.82
CA SER A 226 -8.60 12.32 -9.28
C SER A 226 -8.57 12.20 -7.75
N LEU A 227 -7.77 11.29 -7.20
CA LEU A 227 -7.66 11.11 -5.75
C LEU A 227 -7.15 12.37 -5.05
N GLN A 228 -6.11 13.01 -5.60
CA GLN A 228 -5.64 14.30 -5.06
C GLN A 228 -6.72 15.38 -5.12
N ALA A 229 -7.42 15.52 -6.25
CA ALA A 229 -8.47 16.51 -6.43
C ALA A 229 -9.66 16.31 -5.46
N LEU A 230 -9.92 15.07 -5.04
CA LEU A 230 -10.94 14.71 -4.05
C LEU A 230 -10.49 14.97 -2.61
N ALA A 231 -9.20 14.78 -2.31
CA ALA A 231 -8.64 15.02 -0.97
C ALA A 231 -8.48 16.52 -0.63
N GLU A 232 -8.32 17.38 -1.63
CA GLU A 232 -8.05 18.82 -1.44
C GLU A 232 -9.27 19.67 -1.05
N ARG A 233 -10.51 19.17 -1.11
CA ARG A 233 -11.71 19.99 -0.87
C ARG A 233 -12.75 19.34 0.04
N SER A 234 -13.51 20.18 0.74
CA SER A 234 -14.68 19.80 1.53
C SER A 234 -16.01 19.87 0.77
N ARG A 235 -16.08 20.62 -0.34
CA ARG A 235 -17.31 20.77 -1.15
C ARG A 235 -17.09 20.27 -2.59
N TRP A 236 -17.98 19.38 -3.03
CA TRP A 236 -18.00 18.81 -4.37
C TRP A 236 -18.52 19.82 -5.41
N SER A 237 -17.90 19.81 -6.58
CA SER A 237 -18.39 20.45 -7.80
C SER A 237 -17.76 19.77 -9.00
N GLN A 238 -18.58 19.25 -9.91
CA GLN A 238 -18.12 18.54 -11.10
C GLN A 238 -17.19 19.40 -11.95
N LYS A 239 -17.57 20.65 -12.24
CA LYS A 239 -16.72 21.61 -13.00
C LYS A 239 -15.33 21.77 -12.37
N GLN A 240 -15.28 21.94 -11.05
CA GLN A 240 -14.01 22.17 -10.35
C GLN A 240 -13.15 20.92 -10.29
N PHE A 241 -13.77 19.75 -10.05
CA PHE A 241 -13.09 18.45 -10.09
C PHE A 241 -12.49 18.20 -11.48
N THR A 242 -13.32 18.23 -12.53
CA THR A 242 -12.91 18.03 -13.92
C THR A 242 -11.81 19.03 -14.32
N GLY A 243 -12.00 20.32 -14.01
CA GLY A 243 -11.04 21.36 -14.33
C GLY A 243 -9.68 21.15 -13.65
N ARG A 244 -9.65 20.72 -12.39
CA ARG A 244 -8.39 20.42 -11.69
C ARG A 244 -7.67 19.24 -12.30
N VAL A 245 -8.38 18.12 -12.51
CA VAL A 245 -7.77 16.91 -13.07
C VAL A 245 -7.21 17.22 -14.47
N LEU A 246 -8.00 17.83 -15.36
CA LEU A 246 -7.56 18.16 -16.71
C LEU A 246 -6.39 19.15 -16.76
N ARG A 247 -6.31 20.14 -15.86
CA ARG A 247 -5.15 21.03 -15.80
C ARG A 247 -3.87 20.29 -15.44
N ARG A 248 -3.94 19.39 -14.46
CA ARG A 248 -2.78 18.58 -14.04
C ARG A 248 -2.36 17.61 -15.14
N MET A 249 -3.32 17.03 -15.85
CA MET A 249 -3.04 16.18 -17.01
C MET A 249 -2.41 16.96 -18.15
N ALA A 250 -2.93 18.15 -18.47
CA ALA A 250 -2.35 19.02 -19.48
C ALA A 250 -0.88 19.34 -19.16
N GLN A 251 -0.59 19.65 -17.90
CA GLN A 251 0.77 19.87 -17.42
C GLN A 251 1.64 18.61 -17.52
N ALA A 252 1.14 17.45 -17.06
CA ALA A 252 1.88 16.19 -17.08
C ALA A 252 2.21 15.70 -18.49
N TRP A 253 1.33 15.96 -19.46
CA TRP A 253 1.52 15.61 -20.87
C TRP A 253 2.13 16.74 -21.71
N GLN A 254 2.44 17.89 -21.11
CA GLN A 254 2.99 19.06 -21.80
C GLN A 254 2.14 19.51 -23.00
N ILE A 255 0.81 19.43 -22.86
CA ILE A 255 -0.15 19.88 -23.88
C ILE A 255 -0.87 21.15 -23.42
N GLY A 256 -1.35 21.95 -24.37
CA GLY A 256 -2.14 23.13 -24.05
C GLY A 256 -3.44 22.76 -23.33
N TYR A 257 -3.77 23.42 -22.21
CA TYR A 257 -5.01 23.15 -21.48
C TYR A 257 -6.26 23.36 -22.35
N SER A 258 -6.27 24.42 -23.16
CA SER A 258 -7.36 24.71 -24.11
C SER A 258 -7.47 23.66 -25.21
N GLU A 259 -6.33 23.19 -25.73
CA GLU A 259 -6.27 22.12 -26.73
C GLU A 259 -6.83 20.80 -26.17
N LEU A 260 -6.42 20.45 -24.94
CA LEU A 260 -6.92 19.29 -24.22
C LEU A 260 -8.45 19.36 -24.07
N LEU A 261 -8.97 20.47 -23.55
CA LEU A 261 -10.40 20.69 -23.39
C LEU A 261 -11.14 20.59 -24.72
N TYR A 262 -10.63 21.22 -25.78
CA TYR A 262 -11.23 21.18 -27.11
C TYR A 262 -11.37 19.75 -27.62
N LYS A 263 -10.29 18.97 -27.60
CA LYS A 263 -10.28 17.60 -28.13
C LYS A 263 -11.25 16.69 -27.35
N ILE A 264 -11.26 16.76 -26.02
CA ILE A 264 -12.19 15.99 -25.18
C ILE A 264 -13.63 16.41 -25.49
N PHE A 265 -13.91 17.71 -25.55
CA PHE A 265 -15.25 18.22 -25.82
C PHE A 265 -15.78 17.72 -27.18
N GLN A 266 -14.98 17.80 -28.24
CA GLN A 266 -15.39 17.30 -29.57
C GLN A 266 -15.67 15.81 -29.54
N THR A 267 -14.80 15.03 -28.89
CA THR A 267 -14.95 13.57 -28.75
C THR A 267 -16.25 13.22 -28.03
N VAL A 268 -16.49 13.84 -26.87
CA VAL A 268 -17.67 13.58 -26.03
C VAL A 268 -18.95 14.01 -26.75
N LYS A 269 -18.93 15.13 -27.46
CA LYS A 269 -20.05 15.61 -28.28
C LYS A 269 -20.41 14.64 -29.40
N GLN A 270 -19.41 14.00 -30.02
CA GLN A 270 -19.61 13.04 -31.12
C GLN A 270 -20.08 11.66 -30.64
N THR A 271 -19.80 11.30 -29.38
CA THR A 271 -20.11 9.99 -28.80
C THR A 271 -21.37 10.00 -27.92
N MET A 272 -22.20 11.06 -27.99
CA MET A 272 -23.40 11.20 -27.16
C MET A 272 -24.43 10.10 -27.42
N VAL A 273 -24.56 9.17 -26.46
CA VAL A 273 -25.67 8.20 -26.40
C VAL A 273 -26.33 8.14 -25.01
N GLN A 274 -25.79 8.78 -23.95
CA GLN A 274 -26.34 8.62 -22.58
C GLN A 274 -26.30 9.92 -21.75
N GLY A 275 -27.32 10.09 -20.89
CA GLY A 275 -27.55 11.30 -20.07
C GLY A 275 -26.42 11.66 -19.09
N GLU A 276 -25.54 10.71 -18.72
CA GLU A 276 -24.38 10.95 -17.84
C GLU A 276 -23.34 11.90 -18.47
N MET A 277 -23.27 11.95 -19.81
CA MET A 277 -22.33 12.82 -20.52
C MET A 277 -22.82 14.27 -20.61
N ILE A 278 -24.10 14.56 -20.31
CA ILE A 278 -24.67 15.91 -20.43
C ILE A 278 -24.08 16.86 -19.38
N SER A 279 -24.06 16.47 -18.09
CA SER A 279 -23.49 17.32 -17.03
C SER A 279 -21.97 17.52 -17.20
N PHE A 280 -21.30 16.51 -17.76
CA PHE A 280 -19.88 16.58 -18.08
C PHE A 280 -19.61 17.54 -19.23
N LEU A 281 -20.41 17.49 -20.30
CA LEU A 281 -20.34 18.46 -21.40
C LEU A 281 -20.58 19.89 -20.93
N SER A 282 -21.60 20.13 -20.09
CA SER A 282 -21.83 21.46 -19.52
C SER A 282 -20.62 21.95 -18.69
N SER A 283 -19.96 21.03 -17.97
CA SER A 283 -18.74 21.34 -17.23
C SER A 283 -17.58 21.67 -18.17
N LEU A 284 -17.39 20.92 -19.25
CA LEU A 284 -16.36 21.18 -20.26
C LEU A 284 -16.59 22.50 -20.99
N GLU A 285 -17.82 22.80 -21.39
CA GLU A 285 -18.19 24.06 -22.05
C GLU A 285 -17.89 25.26 -21.14
N ALA A 286 -18.25 25.17 -19.86
CA ALA A 286 -17.94 26.22 -18.89
C ALA A 286 -16.43 26.42 -18.73
N LEU A 287 -15.65 25.32 -18.68
CA LEU A 287 -14.18 25.38 -18.58
C LEU A 287 -13.52 25.95 -19.85
N GLN A 288 -14.06 25.67 -21.03
CA GLN A 288 -13.59 26.25 -22.30
C GLN A 288 -13.81 27.77 -22.33
N LYS A 289 -15.01 28.24 -21.98
CA LYS A 289 -15.30 29.69 -21.88
C LYS A 289 -14.36 30.39 -20.90
N GLU A 290 -14.07 29.77 -19.76
CA GLU A 290 -13.09 30.27 -18.79
C GLU A 290 -11.67 30.33 -19.38
N ALA A 291 -11.23 29.29 -20.09
CA ALA A 291 -9.90 29.23 -20.70
C ALA A 291 -9.72 30.26 -21.83
N GLU A 292 -10.74 30.47 -22.67
CA GLU A 292 -10.73 31.49 -23.72
C GLU A 292 -10.67 32.91 -23.14
N THR A 293 -11.45 33.17 -22.09
CA THR A 293 -11.44 34.47 -21.40
C THR A 293 -10.08 34.73 -20.76
N ALA A 294 -9.45 33.71 -20.17
CA ALA A 294 -8.12 33.80 -19.59
C ALA A 294 -7.03 34.01 -20.66
N SER A 295 -7.15 33.40 -21.85
CA SER A 295 -6.22 33.63 -22.98
C SER A 295 -6.30 35.08 -23.47
N LYS A 296 -7.51 35.58 -23.72
CA LYS A 296 -7.75 36.97 -24.13
C LYS A 296 -7.24 37.96 -23.09
N ALA A 297 -7.40 37.68 -21.79
CA ALA A 297 -6.89 38.52 -20.71
C ALA A 297 -5.34 38.47 -20.59
N ARG A 298 -4.71 37.35 -20.97
CA ARG A 298 -3.25 37.22 -21.01
C ARG A 298 -2.65 37.94 -22.20
N GLU A 299 -3.25 37.85 -23.39
CA GLU A 299 -2.85 38.60 -24.59
C GLU A 299 -2.87 40.13 -24.36
N VAL A 300 -3.77 40.62 -23.51
CA VAL A 300 -3.82 42.03 -23.08
C VAL A 300 -2.72 42.39 -22.06
N LYS A 301 -2.14 41.40 -21.36
CA LYS A 301 -1.09 41.58 -20.33
C LYS A 301 0.34 41.28 -20.80
N THR A 302 0.54 40.58 -21.92
CA THR A 302 1.88 40.19 -22.42
C THR A 302 2.70 41.35 -23.03
N THR A 303 2.28 42.61 -22.88
CA THR A 303 3.13 43.79 -23.15
C THR A 303 4.12 44.09 -22.02
N THR A 304 4.20 43.27 -20.96
CA THR A 304 5.21 43.45 -19.90
C THR A 304 5.74 42.10 -19.42
N GLN A 305 7.05 41.88 -19.57
CA GLN A 305 7.79 40.64 -19.32
C GLN A 305 7.89 40.27 -17.83
N GLU A 306 8.00 38.97 -17.52
CA GLU A 306 9.18 38.34 -16.89
C GLU A 306 9.03 36.81 -16.75
N GLU A 307 10.16 36.09 -16.92
CA GLU A 307 10.38 34.63 -16.88
C GLU A 307 10.76 34.14 -15.47
N VAL A 308 10.40 32.90 -15.05
CA VAL A 308 11.26 31.93 -14.28
C VAL A 308 10.60 30.51 -14.25
N PRO A 309 11.20 29.40 -13.72
CA PRO A 309 11.87 28.36 -14.50
C PRO A 309 11.30 26.91 -14.33
N ASP A 310 12.00 26.01 -15.01
CA ASP A 310 11.80 24.62 -15.39
C ASP A 310 11.90 23.55 -14.25
N SER A 311 11.04 22.51 -14.31
CA SER A 311 11.11 21.31 -13.45
C SER A 311 10.53 20.05 -14.11
N ALA A 312 10.85 19.78 -15.39
CA ALA A 312 10.21 18.70 -16.17
C ALA A 312 10.96 17.35 -16.28
N SER A 313 12.11 17.16 -15.61
CA SER A 313 13.01 16.02 -15.94
C SER A 313 12.78 14.69 -15.18
N SER A 314 11.83 14.57 -14.24
CA SER A 314 11.70 13.36 -13.38
C SER A 314 10.61 12.37 -13.81
N LEU A 315 9.81 12.67 -14.85
CA LEU A 315 8.67 11.84 -15.28
C LEU A 315 9.06 10.66 -16.18
N GLY A 316 10.20 10.72 -16.89
CA GLY A 316 10.58 9.69 -17.86
C GLY A 316 11.08 8.37 -17.24
N LEU A 317 11.85 8.46 -16.15
CA LEU A 317 12.50 7.29 -15.54
C LEU A 317 11.55 6.41 -14.71
N ALA A 318 10.48 6.99 -14.15
CA ALA A 318 9.52 6.26 -13.32
C ALA A 318 8.54 5.39 -14.13
N VAL A 319 8.42 5.64 -15.45
CA VAL A 319 7.51 4.90 -16.34
C VAL A 319 8.10 3.56 -16.78
N GLU A 320 9.43 3.45 -16.91
CA GLU A 320 10.10 2.20 -17.28
C GLU A 320 10.11 1.18 -16.14
N GLU A 321 10.35 1.62 -14.90
CA GLU A 321 10.34 0.73 -13.72
C GLU A 321 8.95 0.11 -13.45
N TYR A 322 7.88 0.78 -13.91
CA TYR A 322 6.50 0.30 -13.80
C TYR A 322 6.14 -0.77 -14.85
N ARG A 323 6.72 -0.71 -16.06
CA ARG A 323 6.46 -1.73 -17.10
C ARG A 323 6.89 -3.11 -16.63
N GLU A 324 8.06 -3.22 -15.99
CA GLU A 324 8.58 -4.50 -15.51
C GLU A 324 7.75 -5.06 -14.34
N LYS A 325 7.35 -4.22 -13.39
CA LYS A 325 6.57 -4.65 -12.21
C LYS A 325 5.11 -4.99 -12.54
N LYS A 326 4.48 -4.26 -13.46
CA LYS A 326 3.09 -4.52 -13.89
C LYS A 326 2.96 -5.81 -14.68
N THR A 327 3.94 -6.16 -15.52
CA THR A 327 3.93 -7.45 -16.24
C THR A 327 4.02 -8.62 -15.27
N ALA A 328 4.81 -8.51 -14.20
CA ALA A 328 4.89 -9.53 -13.16
C ALA A 328 3.57 -9.67 -12.37
N SER A 329 2.96 -8.57 -11.93
CA SER A 329 1.67 -8.62 -11.23
C SER A 329 0.53 -9.13 -12.11
N LEU A 330 0.48 -8.74 -13.40
CA LEU A 330 -0.57 -9.21 -14.32
C LEU A 330 -0.44 -10.70 -14.63
N LEU A 331 0.78 -11.24 -14.70
CA LEU A 331 1.03 -12.67 -14.85
C LEU A 331 0.53 -13.44 -13.61
N PHE A 332 0.83 -12.91 -12.41
CA PHE A 332 0.38 -13.47 -11.15
C PHE A 332 -1.15 -13.49 -11.01
N TYR A 333 -1.85 -12.41 -11.40
CA TYR A 333 -3.32 -12.39 -11.36
C TYR A 333 -3.95 -13.42 -12.31
N LYS A 334 -3.35 -13.65 -13.48
CA LYS A 334 -3.83 -14.70 -14.40
C LYS A 334 -3.63 -16.11 -13.82
N GLU A 335 -2.51 -16.36 -13.14
CA GLU A 335 -2.26 -17.63 -12.45
C GLU A 335 -3.24 -17.83 -11.29
N LEU A 336 -3.53 -16.77 -10.53
CA LEU A 336 -4.43 -16.83 -9.39
C LEU A 336 -5.89 -17.03 -9.82
N GLU A 337 -6.34 -16.39 -10.90
CA GLU A 337 -7.65 -16.65 -11.52
C GLU A 337 -7.75 -18.08 -12.07
N ALA A 338 -6.70 -18.60 -12.71
CA ALA A 338 -6.67 -19.98 -13.20
C ALA A 338 -6.77 -21.00 -12.06
N LEU A 339 -6.06 -20.77 -10.95
CA LEU A 339 -6.14 -21.61 -9.75
C LEU A 339 -7.53 -21.56 -9.10
N LEU A 340 -8.18 -20.39 -9.09
CA LEU A 340 -9.54 -20.22 -8.57
C LEU A 340 -10.58 -20.96 -9.41
N GLU A 341 -10.47 -20.92 -10.74
CA GLU A 341 -11.36 -21.67 -11.63
C GLU A 341 -11.13 -23.19 -11.55
N GLU A 342 -9.88 -23.63 -11.42
CA GLU A 342 -9.55 -25.04 -11.18
C GLU A 342 -10.13 -25.54 -9.85
N ALA A 343 -10.01 -24.75 -8.78
CA ALA A 343 -10.59 -25.07 -7.48
C ALA A 343 -12.13 -25.15 -7.53
N LYS A 344 -12.80 -24.24 -8.25
CA LYS A 344 -14.25 -24.32 -8.49
C LYS A 344 -14.64 -25.55 -9.29
N ARG A 345 -13.85 -25.93 -10.29
CA ARG A 345 -14.06 -27.15 -11.09
C ARG A 345 -13.99 -28.40 -10.22
N ILE A 346 -12.99 -28.49 -9.33
CA ILE A 346 -12.82 -29.59 -8.39
C ILE A 346 -13.97 -29.63 -7.36
N ALA A 347 -14.40 -28.47 -6.85
CA ALA A 347 -15.52 -28.38 -5.92
C ALA A 347 -16.85 -28.87 -6.55
N ARG A 348 -17.10 -28.52 -7.81
CA ARG A 348 -18.25 -29.01 -8.60
C ARG A 348 -18.15 -30.51 -8.87
N ALA A 349 -16.97 -31.02 -9.21
CA ALA A 349 -16.75 -32.44 -9.47
C ALA A 349 -16.87 -33.32 -8.20
N THR A 350 -16.61 -32.76 -7.02
CA THR A 350 -16.69 -33.47 -5.74
C THR A 350 -18.05 -33.38 -5.04
N GLY A 351 -19.06 -32.77 -5.68
CA GLY A 351 -20.44 -32.72 -5.18
C GLY A 351 -20.61 -31.95 -3.87
N LYS A 352 -19.69 -31.03 -3.54
CA LYS A 352 -19.69 -30.27 -2.28
C LYS A 352 -20.45 -28.94 -2.32
N GLU A 353 -21.07 -28.55 -3.44
CA GLU A 353 -22.06 -27.47 -3.46
C GLU A 353 -23.44 -28.03 -3.05
N LYS A 354 -23.68 -28.13 -1.75
CA LYS A 354 -25.05 -28.18 -1.20
C LYS A 354 -25.37 -26.83 -0.55
N THR A 355 -26.32 -26.15 -1.20
CA THR A 355 -27.11 -24.96 -0.77
C THR A 355 -26.37 -23.68 -0.46
#